data_AF-A0A6B3GAC5-F1
#
_entry.id   AF-A0A6B3GAC5-F1
#
_cell.length_a   1.000
_cell.length_b   1.000
_cell.length_c   1.000
_cell.angle_alpha   90.00
_cell.angle_beta   90.00
_cell.angle_gamma   90.00
#
_symmetry.space_group_name_H-M   'P 1'
#
loop_
_entity.id
_entity.type
_entity.pdbx_description
1 polymer ?
#
loop_
_entity_poly.entity_id
_entity_poly.type
_entity_poly.pdbx_seq_one_letter_code
_entity_poly.pdbx_strand_id
1 'polypeptide(L)'
;PALIDWTLTEARLGQARLHRNGRDADPILVLTASALERYGLPATLSEEERRASRLLKSHKVVKQIGKAGLQLTQRGLGPWARIFREPEGSRRRCVQLCVLPWNALDAREWDKKDDPQLPTMHPADLARYLGLYAARVMTPRGTTATTGLELMVALRPPTRAEKNPATGEFERAFNADALTAVHDVVECEVPDEHPVLKGKFTRHHLRT
;
A
#
# COMPACT_ATOMS: atom_id res chain seq x y z
N PRO A 1 -16.70 -3.71 12.24
CA PRO A 1 -15.75 -3.68 13.38
C PRO A 1 -15.20 -5.07 13.74
N ALA A 2 -16.06 -6.06 14.01
CA ALA A 2 -15.65 -7.40 14.41
C ALA A 2 -14.63 -8.07 13.45
N LEU A 3 -14.79 -7.93 12.14
CA LEU A 3 -13.82 -8.44 11.15
C LEU A 3 -12.41 -7.86 11.37
N ILE A 4 -12.32 -6.57 11.67
CA ILE A 4 -11.04 -5.89 11.90
C ILE A 4 -10.43 -6.35 13.22
N ASP A 5 -11.23 -6.47 14.27
CA ASP A 5 -10.76 -6.94 15.57
C ASP A 5 -10.24 -8.37 15.47
N TRP A 6 -11.01 -9.29 14.87
CA TRP A 6 -10.57 -10.68 14.59
C TRP A 6 -9.26 -10.73 13.78
N THR A 7 -9.10 -9.84 12.81
CA THR A 7 -7.88 -9.79 11.99
C THR A 7 -6.65 -9.43 12.82
N LEU A 8 -6.82 -8.52 13.78
CA LEU A 8 -5.74 -8.06 14.65
C LEU A 8 -5.43 -9.02 15.80
N THR A 9 -6.41 -9.79 16.27
CA THR A 9 -6.25 -10.66 17.45
C THR A 9 -6.03 -12.13 17.12
N GLU A 10 -6.65 -12.64 16.05
CA GLU A 10 -6.79 -14.09 15.83
C GLU A 10 -6.32 -14.56 14.45
N ALA A 11 -6.45 -13.75 13.41
CA ALA A 11 -6.25 -14.20 12.03
C ALA A 11 -4.79 -14.56 11.69
N ARG A 12 -3.82 -14.05 12.47
CA ARG A 12 -2.37 -14.25 12.26
C ARG A 12 -1.92 -13.95 10.82
N LEU A 13 -2.52 -12.92 10.22
CA LEU A 13 -2.19 -12.42 8.90
C LEU A 13 -1.13 -11.31 9.00
N GLY A 14 -0.29 -11.21 7.98
CA GLY A 14 0.77 -10.20 7.90
C GLY A 14 2.02 -10.77 7.23
N GLN A 15 3.03 -9.92 7.06
CA GLN A 15 4.33 -10.33 6.56
C GLN A 15 5.41 -9.75 7.47
N ALA A 16 6.39 -10.59 7.82
CA ALA A 16 7.55 -10.14 8.58
C ALA A 16 8.30 -9.03 7.82
N ARG A 17 8.89 -8.10 8.56
CA ARG A 17 9.75 -7.04 8.02
C ARG A 17 10.83 -7.61 7.10
N LEU A 18 11.01 -6.96 5.95
CA LEU A 18 12.05 -7.33 4.98
C LEU A 18 13.45 -6.84 5.40
N HIS A 19 13.52 -5.85 6.29
CA HIS A 19 14.75 -5.30 6.81
C HIS A 19 14.71 -5.24 8.34
N ARG A 20 15.85 -5.44 9.01
CA ARG A 20 15.94 -5.43 10.48
C ARG A 20 15.49 -4.11 11.13
N ASN A 21 15.71 -3.00 10.43
CA ASN A 21 15.29 -1.65 10.84
C ASN A 21 13.91 -1.27 10.25
N GLY A 22 13.28 -2.18 9.51
CA GLY A 22 11.97 -2.00 8.90
C GLY A 22 10.83 -2.34 9.85
N ARG A 23 9.63 -2.43 9.28
CA ARG A 23 8.38 -2.75 10.00
C ARG A 23 7.69 -3.93 9.33
N ASP A 24 6.96 -4.70 10.12
CA ASP A 24 6.09 -5.74 9.59
C ASP A 24 4.99 -5.10 8.73
N ALA A 25 4.56 -5.83 7.70
CA ALA A 25 3.46 -5.41 6.85
C ALA A 25 2.13 -5.63 7.57
N ASP A 26 1.27 -4.62 7.52
CA ASP A 26 -0.09 -4.71 8.05
C ASP A 26 -0.86 -5.82 7.29
N PRO A 27 -1.71 -6.62 7.98
CA PRO A 27 -2.55 -7.62 7.33
C PRO A 27 -3.45 -6.97 6.27
N ILE A 28 -3.68 -7.71 5.19
CA ILE A 28 -4.59 -7.33 4.10
C ILE A 28 -5.81 -8.25 4.10
N LEU A 29 -7.00 -7.67 4.01
CA LEU A 29 -8.25 -8.37 3.74
C LEU A 29 -8.74 -7.99 2.35
N VAL A 30 -9.00 -9.00 1.53
CA VAL A 30 -9.52 -8.83 0.18
C VAL A 30 -11.03 -9.10 0.22
N LEU A 31 -11.81 -8.06 -0.06
CA LEU A 31 -13.27 -8.10 0.01
C LEU A 31 -13.85 -8.32 -1.39
N THR A 32 -14.42 -9.51 -1.58
CA THR A 32 -15.19 -9.91 -2.77
C THR A 32 -16.61 -9.35 -2.71
N ALA A 33 -17.35 -9.35 -3.83
CA ALA A 33 -18.74 -8.88 -3.87
C ALA A 33 -19.63 -9.51 -2.77
N SER A 34 -19.50 -10.81 -2.53
CA SER A 34 -20.22 -11.51 -1.46
C SER A 34 -19.83 -11.04 -0.05
N ALA A 35 -18.56 -10.65 0.15
CA ALA A 35 -18.13 -10.06 1.42
C ALA A 35 -18.73 -8.66 1.62
N LEU A 36 -18.84 -7.84 0.57
CA LEU A 36 -19.43 -6.51 0.66
C LEU A 36 -20.89 -6.60 1.11
N GLU A 37 -21.67 -7.50 0.52
CA GLU A 37 -23.05 -7.78 0.91
C GLU A 37 -23.14 -8.19 2.39
N ARG A 38 -22.32 -9.17 2.81
CA ARG A 38 -22.26 -9.64 4.20
C ARG A 38 -21.97 -8.52 5.21
N TYR A 39 -21.15 -7.54 4.83
CA TYR A 39 -20.75 -6.43 5.70
C TYR A 39 -21.56 -5.14 5.48
N GLY A 40 -22.61 -5.18 4.66
CA GLY A 40 -23.47 -4.02 4.39
C GLY A 40 -22.74 -2.88 3.68
N LEU A 41 -21.79 -3.22 2.80
CA LEU A 41 -21.11 -2.30 1.90
C LEU A 41 -21.77 -2.36 0.52
N PRO A 42 -21.84 -1.24 -0.22
CA PRO A 42 -22.44 -1.22 -1.54
C PRO A 42 -21.56 -1.95 -2.57
N ALA A 43 -22.17 -2.75 -3.44
CA ALA A 43 -21.46 -3.46 -4.51
C ALA A 43 -20.74 -2.50 -5.47
N THR A 44 -21.30 -1.31 -5.68
CA THR A 44 -20.73 -0.25 -6.52
C THR A 44 -20.82 1.09 -5.79
N LEU A 45 -19.83 1.96 -5.98
CA LEU A 45 -19.86 3.32 -5.47
C LEU A 45 -20.85 4.18 -6.27
N SER A 46 -21.54 5.11 -5.60
CA SER A 46 -22.28 6.17 -6.30
C SER A 46 -21.35 7.07 -7.13
N GLU A 47 -21.89 7.91 -8.01
CA GLU A 47 -21.05 8.81 -8.82
C GLU A 47 -20.20 9.76 -7.97
N GLU A 48 -20.77 10.30 -6.90
CA GLU A 48 -20.06 11.16 -5.96
C GLU A 48 -18.94 10.40 -5.26
N GLU A 49 -19.22 9.19 -4.75
CA GLU A 49 -18.25 8.35 -4.05
C GLU A 49 -17.15 7.84 -4.98
N ARG A 50 -17.47 7.56 -6.25
CA ARG A 50 -16.50 7.21 -7.29
C ARG A 50 -15.56 8.37 -7.58
N ARG A 51 -16.08 9.60 -7.71
CA ARG A 51 -15.23 10.81 -7.86
C ARG A 51 -14.36 11.05 -6.63
N ALA A 52 -14.90 10.82 -5.44
CA ALA A 52 -14.16 10.95 -4.18
C ALA A 52 -13.24 9.76 -3.89
N SER A 53 -13.33 8.68 -4.67
CA SER A 53 -12.68 7.38 -4.45
C SER A 53 -12.86 6.81 -3.03
N ARG A 54 -14.02 7.04 -2.43
CA ARG A 54 -14.36 6.60 -1.06
C ARG A 54 -15.87 6.70 -0.79
N LEU A 55 -16.35 5.90 0.15
CA LEU A 55 -17.69 6.05 0.71
C LEU A 55 -17.86 7.38 1.44
N LEU A 56 -19.08 7.90 1.42
CA LEU A 56 -19.44 9.09 2.18
C LEU A 56 -19.27 8.85 3.68
N LYS A 57 -18.84 9.90 4.41
CA LYS A 57 -18.71 9.86 5.88
C LYS A 57 -20.04 9.57 6.59
N SER A 58 -21.17 9.86 5.94
CA SER A 58 -22.51 9.61 6.43
C SER A 58 -22.89 8.12 6.40
N HIS A 59 -22.17 7.28 5.64
CA HIS A 59 -22.45 5.85 5.46
C HIS A 59 -22.42 5.09 6.79
N LYS A 60 -23.37 4.17 6.97
CA LYS A 60 -23.56 3.41 8.23
C LYS A 60 -22.28 2.71 8.69
N VAL A 61 -21.60 2.01 7.78
CA VAL A 61 -20.36 1.27 8.11
C VAL A 61 -19.23 2.22 8.53
N VAL A 62 -19.09 3.38 7.87
CA VAL A 62 -18.07 4.38 8.23
C VAL A 62 -18.33 4.92 9.63
N LYS A 63 -19.59 5.23 9.96
CA LYS A 63 -19.99 5.61 11.32
C LYS A 63 -19.74 4.51 12.34
N GLN A 64 -20.00 3.24 12.01
CA GLN A 64 -19.75 2.11 12.90
C GLN A 64 -18.26 1.89 13.18
N ILE A 65 -17.38 2.11 12.20
CA ILE A 65 -15.92 2.08 12.39
C ILE A 65 -15.52 3.12 13.44
N GLY A 66 -15.96 4.38 13.28
CA GLY A 66 -15.67 5.45 14.24
C GLY A 66 -16.22 5.17 15.64
N LYS A 67 -17.47 4.68 15.75
CA LYS A 67 -18.08 4.29 17.03
C LYS A 67 -17.34 3.17 17.75
N ALA A 68 -16.63 2.31 17.01
CA ALA A 68 -15.84 1.22 17.56
C ALA A 68 -14.42 1.66 17.99
N GLY A 69 -14.10 2.96 17.94
CA GLY A 69 -12.77 3.48 18.25
C GLY A 69 -11.72 3.19 17.17
N LEU A 70 -12.15 2.77 15.98
CA LEU A 70 -11.29 2.58 14.83
C LEU A 70 -11.25 3.88 14.01
N GLN A 71 -10.08 4.17 13.44
CA GLN A 71 -9.82 5.34 12.62
C GLN A 71 -9.55 4.95 11.17
N LEU A 72 -9.95 5.82 10.25
CA LEU A 72 -9.61 5.75 8.84
C LEU A 72 -8.57 6.81 8.52
N THR A 73 -7.69 6.52 7.55
CA THR A 73 -6.83 7.57 6.98
C THR A 73 -7.65 8.65 6.28
N GLN A 74 -7.01 9.76 5.92
CA GLN A 74 -7.66 10.86 5.18
C GLN A 74 -8.35 10.40 3.87
N ARG A 75 -7.85 9.33 3.25
CA ARG A 75 -8.44 8.71 2.05
C ARG A 75 -9.80 8.07 2.31
N GLY A 76 -10.17 7.82 3.56
CA GLY A 76 -11.46 7.22 3.93
C GLY A 76 -11.57 5.74 3.58
N LEU A 77 -12.81 5.25 3.48
CA LEU A 77 -13.12 3.87 3.13
C LEU A 77 -13.36 3.78 1.61
N GLY A 78 -12.30 3.53 0.85
CA GLY A 78 -12.31 3.40 -0.61
C GLY A 78 -11.81 2.05 -1.11
N PRO A 79 -11.41 1.95 -2.40
CA PRO A 79 -10.91 0.71 -3.00
C PRO A 79 -9.76 0.11 -2.19
N TRP A 80 -8.86 0.98 -1.73
CA TRP A 80 -7.87 0.68 -0.72
C TRP A 80 -8.13 1.53 0.51
N ALA A 81 -8.31 0.89 1.65
CA ALA A 81 -8.53 1.57 2.93
C ALA A 81 -7.59 1.04 4.01
N ARG A 82 -7.16 1.92 4.91
CA ARG A 82 -6.45 1.55 6.13
C ARG A 82 -7.32 1.88 7.31
N ILE A 83 -7.65 0.86 8.09
CA ILE A 83 -8.39 0.98 9.34
C ILE A 83 -7.43 0.67 10.47
N PHE A 84 -7.28 1.59 11.41
CA PHE A 84 -6.31 1.44 12.49
C PHE A 84 -6.86 1.89 13.84
N ARG A 85 -6.20 1.46 14.91
CA ARG A 85 -6.31 2.07 16.25
C ARG A 85 -4.99 2.75 16.58
N GLU A 86 -5.02 3.62 17.58
CA GLU A 86 -3.80 4.13 18.17
C GLU A 86 -2.89 2.95 18.58
N PRO A 87 -1.59 3.01 18.23
CA PRO A 87 -0.67 1.94 18.55
C PRO A 87 -0.54 1.79 20.06
N GLU A 88 -0.49 0.54 20.53
CA GLU A 88 -0.22 0.23 21.93
C GLU A 88 1.25 -0.17 22.05
N GLY A 89 2.09 0.76 22.53
CA GLY A 89 3.54 0.60 22.54
C GLY A 89 4.11 0.46 21.12
N SER A 90 4.87 -0.60 20.86
CA SER A 90 5.45 -0.89 19.53
C SER A 90 4.50 -1.67 18.60
N ARG A 91 3.33 -2.10 19.09
CA ARG A 91 2.40 -2.93 18.31
C ARG A 91 1.50 -2.06 17.44
N ARG A 92 1.70 -2.16 16.12
CA ARG A 92 0.80 -1.55 15.14
C ARG A 92 -0.53 -2.30 15.12
N ARG A 93 -1.62 -1.54 15.13
CA ARG A 93 -2.99 -2.05 15.03
C ARG A 93 -3.66 -1.50 13.78
N CYS A 94 -3.23 -1.97 12.62
CA CYS A 94 -3.68 -1.49 11.32
C CYS A 94 -4.05 -2.70 10.45
N VAL A 95 -5.19 -2.60 9.76
CA VAL A 95 -5.64 -3.57 8.76
C VAL A 95 -5.87 -2.83 7.45
N GLN A 96 -5.36 -3.40 6.37
CA GLN A 96 -5.60 -2.92 5.01
C GLN A 96 -6.80 -3.65 4.42
N LEU A 97 -7.70 -2.91 3.78
CA LEU A 97 -8.78 -3.46 2.98
C LEU A 97 -8.48 -3.24 1.49
N CYS A 98 -8.66 -4.30 0.72
CA CYS A 98 -8.63 -4.32 -0.74
C CYS A 98 -10.02 -4.70 -1.24
N VAL A 99 -10.77 -3.74 -1.78
CA VAL A 99 -12.19 -3.91 -2.14
C VAL A 99 -12.33 -4.14 -3.64
N LEU A 100 -12.48 -5.39 -4.06
CA LEU A 100 -12.44 -5.75 -5.49
C LEU A 100 -13.53 -5.06 -6.32
N PRO A 101 -14.80 -5.00 -5.88
CA PRO A 101 -15.85 -4.35 -6.68
C PRO A 101 -15.65 -2.84 -6.88
N TRP A 102 -14.76 -2.22 -6.10
CA TRP A 102 -14.41 -0.82 -6.24
C TRP A 102 -13.09 -0.61 -6.99
N ASN A 103 -12.65 -1.63 -7.76
CA ASN A 103 -11.47 -1.58 -8.61
C ASN A 103 -10.15 -1.41 -7.82
N ALA A 104 -10.03 -2.09 -6.67
CA ALA A 104 -8.79 -2.09 -5.88
C ALA A 104 -7.63 -2.78 -6.61
N LEU A 105 -7.91 -3.87 -7.34
CA LEU A 105 -6.95 -4.57 -8.19
C LEU A 105 -7.29 -4.26 -9.65
N ASP A 106 -6.95 -3.06 -10.11
CA ASP A 106 -7.23 -2.62 -11.48
C ASP A 106 -6.52 -3.54 -12.49
N ALA A 107 -7.28 -4.04 -13.46
CA ALA A 107 -6.78 -4.99 -14.46
C ALA A 107 -5.64 -4.43 -15.33
N ARG A 108 -5.47 -3.11 -15.44
CA ARG A 108 -4.35 -2.50 -16.16
C ARG A 108 -3.01 -2.64 -15.44
N GLU A 109 -3.06 -2.89 -14.12
CA GLU A 109 -1.87 -2.94 -13.27
C GLU A 109 -1.64 -4.32 -12.68
N TRP A 110 -2.71 -4.99 -12.26
CA TRP A 110 -2.65 -6.25 -11.51
C TRP A 110 -2.94 -7.48 -12.35
N ASP A 111 -3.46 -7.29 -13.57
CA ASP A 111 -3.98 -8.36 -14.41
C ASP A 111 -3.65 -8.16 -15.89
N LYS A 112 -4.16 -9.05 -16.74
CA LYS A 112 -4.20 -8.85 -18.18
C LYS A 112 -5.38 -7.95 -18.52
N LYS A 113 -5.08 -6.77 -19.09
CA LYS A 113 -6.09 -5.77 -19.48
C LYS A 113 -7.19 -6.35 -20.38
N ASP A 114 -6.83 -7.22 -21.32
CA ASP A 114 -7.76 -7.76 -22.33
C ASP A 114 -8.49 -9.04 -21.87
N ASP A 115 -8.05 -9.65 -20.77
CA ASP A 115 -8.65 -10.85 -20.16
C ASP A 115 -8.52 -10.79 -18.63
N PRO A 116 -9.29 -9.91 -17.96
CA PRO A 116 -9.20 -9.74 -16.51
C PRO A 116 -9.80 -10.95 -15.79
N GLN A 117 -8.98 -11.64 -14.99
CA GLN A 117 -9.36 -12.82 -14.22
C GLN A 117 -9.51 -12.54 -12.73
N LEU A 118 -8.74 -11.61 -12.15
CA LEU A 118 -8.75 -11.32 -10.72
C LEU A 118 -10.13 -10.93 -10.15
N PRO A 119 -10.97 -10.13 -10.84
CA PRO A 119 -12.30 -9.78 -10.32
C PRO A 119 -13.28 -10.96 -10.24
N THR A 120 -13.09 -11.96 -11.09
CA THR A 120 -13.98 -13.14 -11.24
C THR A 120 -13.38 -14.41 -10.65
N MET A 121 -12.11 -14.37 -10.26
CA MET A 121 -11.36 -15.49 -9.68
C MET A 121 -12.03 -16.00 -8.41
N HIS A 122 -12.05 -17.32 -8.25
CA HIS A 122 -12.56 -17.93 -7.03
C HIS A 122 -11.76 -17.44 -5.80
N PRO A 123 -12.39 -17.13 -4.65
CA PRO A 123 -11.69 -16.48 -3.53
C PRO A 123 -10.46 -17.23 -3.01
N ALA A 124 -10.49 -18.57 -3.02
CA ALA A 124 -9.34 -19.39 -2.62
C ALA A 124 -8.14 -19.24 -3.58
N ASP A 125 -8.42 -19.13 -4.88
CA ASP A 125 -7.40 -18.96 -5.91
C ASP A 125 -6.82 -17.56 -5.86
N LEU A 126 -7.66 -16.56 -5.59
CA LEU A 126 -7.24 -15.18 -5.38
C LEU A 126 -6.35 -15.04 -4.14
N ALA A 127 -6.71 -15.68 -3.03
CA ALA A 127 -5.90 -15.70 -1.81
C ALA A 127 -4.52 -16.35 -2.07
N ARG A 128 -4.50 -17.46 -2.84
CA ARG A 128 -3.25 -18.12 -3.25
C ARG A 128 -2.42 -17.24 -4.19
N TYR A 129 -3.04 -16.59 -5.17
CA TYR A 129 -2.36 -15.66 -6.09
C TYR A 129 -1.71 -14.49 -5.34
N LEU A 130 -2.47 -13.80 -4.50
CA LEU A 130 -1.96 -12.65 -3.74
C LEU A 130 -0.98 -13.06 -2.63
N GLY A 131 -1.18 -14.22 -2.01
CA GLY A 131 -0.21 -14.79 -1.07
C GLY A 131 1.11 -15.12 -1.75
N LEU A 132 1.06 -15.68 -2.97
CA LEU A 132 2.24 -15.97 -3.78
C LEU A 132 2.97 -14.69 -4.22
N TYR A 133 2.22 -13.66 -4.61
CA TYR A 133 2.75 -12.33 -4.88
C TYR A 133 3.44 -11.77 -3.64
N ALA A 134 2.79 -11.81 -2.47
CA ALA A 134 3.33 -11.27 -1.23
C ALA A 134 4.62 -11.98 -0.80
N ALA A 135 4.70 -13.29 -0.98
CA ALA A 135 5.90 -14.08 -0.70
C ALA A 135 7.09 -13.75 -1.61
N ARG A 136 6.83 -13.34 -2.86
CA ARG A 136 7.89 -12.99 -3.83
C ARG A 136 8.27 -11.50 -3.83
N VAL A 137 7.33 -10.63 -3.45
CA VAL A 137 7.47 -9.18 -3.55
C VAL A 137 7.30 -8.59 -2.16
N MET A 138 6.07 -8.22 -1.79
CA MET A 138 5.64 -7.85 -0.46
C MET A 138 4.11 -7.85 -0.43
N THR A 139 3.50 -7.81 0.76
CA THR A 139 2.05 -7.62 0.88
C THR A 139 1.59 -6.40 0.06
N PRO A 140 0.64 -6.57 -0.89
CA PRO A 140 0.14 -5.49 -1.73
C PRO A 140 -0.30 -4.25 -0.95
N ARG A 141 0.07 -3.06 -1.44
CA ARG A 141 -0.24 -1.76 -0.80
C ARG A 141 -0.82 -0.74 -1.79
N GLY A 142 -1.86 -1.11 -2.54
CA GLY A 142 -2.45 -0.23 -3.55
C GLY A 142 -2.20 -0.72 -4.98
N THR A 143 -1.73 0.18 -5.83
CA THR A 143 -1.30 -0.14 -7.20
C THR A 143 0.00 -0.95 -7.20
N THR A 144 0.35 -1.57 -8.33
CA THR A 144 1.66 -2.24 -8.47
C THR A 144 2.81 -1.25 -8.37
N ALA A 145 2.66 -0.03 -8.92
CA ALA A 145 3.63 1.05 -8.76
C ALA A 145 3.81 1.48 -7.29
N THR A 146 2.70 1.65 -6.56
CA THR A 146 2.75 1.98 -5.12
C THR A 146 3.44 0.85 -4.35
N THR A 147 3.08 -0.40 -4.64
CA THR A 147 3.68 -1.56 -3.99
C THR A 147 5.18 -1.67 -4.29
N GLY A 148 5.61 -1.35 -5.51
CA GLY A 148 7.03 -1.28 -5.88
C GLY A 148 7.79 -0.22 -5.09
N LEU A 149 7.27 1.01 -4.98
CA LEU A 149 7.89 2.05 -4.16
C LEU A 149 7.99 1.63 -2.69
N GLU A 150 6.94 1.02 -2.15
CA GLU A 150 6.92 0.52 -0.78
C GLU A 150 7.91 -0.62 -0.56
N LEU A 151 8.12 -1.48 -1.56
CA LEU A 151 9.13 -2.53 -1.49
C LEU A 151 10.53 -1.93 -1.39
N MET A 152 10.84 -0.92 -2.21
CA MET A 152 12.13 -0.25 -2.17
C MET A 152 12.39 0.36 -0.79
N VAL A 153 11.38 1.01 -0.19
CA VAL A 153 11.46 1.57 1.17
C VAL A 153 11.55 0.48 2.24
N ALA A 154 10.85 -0.66 2.07
CA ALA A 154 10.88 -1.76 3.02
C ALA A 154 12.25 -2.48 3.06
N LEU A 155 12.91 -2.59 1.89
CA LEU A 155 14.25 -3.16 1.77
C LEU A 155 15.33 -2.18 2.25
N ARG A 156 15.16 -0.88 2.01
CA ARG A 156 16.11 0.19 2.33
C ARG A 156 15.45 1.30 3.16
N PRO A 157 15.07 1.02 4.43
CA PRO A 157 14.32 1.97 5.23
C PRO A 157 15.14 3.25 5.45
N PRO A 158 14.53 4.45 5.48
CA PRO A 158 15.27 5.70 5.56
C PRO A 158 15.99 5.89 6.91
N THR A 159 15.51 5.25 7.97
CA THR A 159 15.96 5.52 9.34
C THR A 159 16.19 4.25 10.14
N ARG A 160 17.08 4.32 11.13
CA ARG A 160 17.27 3.31 12.18
C ARG A 160 17.27 3.95 13.55
N ALA A 161 17.01 3.14 14.57
CA ALA A 161 17.33 3.51 15.95
C ALA A 161 18.82 3.26 16.19
N GLU A 162 19.52 4.26 16.68
CA GLU A 162 20.94 4.22 17.00
C GLU A 162 21.15 4.68 18.44
N LYS A 163 21.96 3.94 19.20
CA LYS A 163 22.21 4.27 20.60
C LYS A 163 23.27 5.38 20.67
N ASN A 164 22.93 6.51 21.27
CA ASN A 164 23.87 7.59 21.53
C ASN A 164 24.88 7.13 22.60
N PRO A 165 26.20 7.15 22.33
CA PRO A 165 27.21 6.67 23.25
C PRO A 165 27.38 7.54 24.50
N ALA A 166 27.02 8.83 24.44
CA ALA A 166 27.15 9.76 25.55
C ALA A 166 25.96 9.71 26.53
N THR A 167 24.73 9.56 26.01
CA THR A 167 23.51 9.55 26.83
C THR A 167 22.96 8.15 27.08
N GLY A 168 23.31 7.18 26.22
CA GLY A 168 22.77 5.83 26.25
C GLY A 168 21.35 5.70 25.66
N GLU A 169 20.75 6.79 25.20
CA GLU A 169 19.41 6.82 24.62
C GLU A 169 19.40 6.37 23.15
N PHE A 170 18.26 5.89 22.65
CA PHE A 170 18.10 5.56 21.24
C PHE A 170 17.57 6.77 20.47
N GLU A 171 18.34 7.20 19.49
CA GLU A 171 18.03 8.32 18.62
C GLU A 171 17.78 7.86 17.18
N ARG A 172 17.16 8.72 16.38
CA ARG A 172 16.93 8.47 14.96
C ARG A 172 18.21 8.77 14.19
N ALA A 173 18.76 7.76 13.51
CA ALA A 173 19.83 7.91 12.53
C ALA A 173 19.36 7.52 11.12
N PHE A 174 20.06 7.97 10.08
CA PHE A 174 19.77 7.63 8.69
C PHE A 174 20.53 6.38 8.25
N ASN A 175 19.88 5.45 7.55
CA ASN A 175 20.56 4.30 6.98
C ASN A 175 21.39 4.72 5.76
N ALA A 176 22.62 4.23 5.66
CA ALA A 176 23.54 4.60 4.59
C ALA A 176 23.09 4.10 3.21
N ASP A 177 22.33 3.00 3.17
CA ASP A 177 21.80 2.36 1.97
C ASP A 177 20.38 2.82 1.59
N ALA A 178 19.83 3.79 2.34
CA ALA A 178 18.53 4.39 2.06
C ALA A 178 18.54 5.13 0.71
N LEU A 179 17.41 5.06 -0.01
CA LEU A 179 17.22 5.77 -1.28
C LEU A 179 16.82 7.24 -1.07
N THR A 180 17.54 7.93 -0.19
CA THR A 180 17.31 9.36 0.12
C THR A 180 18.42 10.26 -0.40
N ALA A 181 19.51 9.68 -0.93
CA ALA A 181 20.58 10.44 -1.55
C ALA A 181 20.10 11.02 -2.88
N VAL A 182 20.45 12.28 -3.12
CA VAL A 182 20.36 12.89 -4.45
C VAL A 182 21.60 12.46 -5.21
N HIS A 183 21.41 11.81 -6.35
CA HIS A 183 22.50 11.50 -7.26
C HIS A 183 22.57 12.56 -8.34
N ASP A 184 23.79 12.89 -8.77
CA ASP A 184 23.97 13.75 -9.93
C ASP A 184 23.33 13.10 -11.14
N VAL A 185 22.57 13.90 -11.88
CA VAL A 185 21.97 13.46 -13.14
C VAL A 185 23.07 13.04 -14.09
N VAL A 186 22.96 11.82 -14.62
CA VAL A 186 23.85 11.33 -15.68
C VAL A 186 23.21 11.57 -17.04
N GLU A 187 24.04 11.83 -18.05
CA GLU A 187 23.56 12.19 -19.39
C GLU A 187 22.61 11.13 -19.95
N CYS A 188 22.89 9.84 -19.75
CA CYS A 188 22.09 8.74 -20.31
C CYS A 188 20.68 8.63 -19.70
N GLU A 189 20.42 9.21 -18.52
CA GLU A 189 19.13 9.09 -17.83
C GLU A 189 18.18 10.26 -18.09
N VAL A 190 18.67 11.33 -18.73
CA VAL A 190 17.86 12.52 -18.98
C VAL A 190 17.28 12.58 -20.38
N PRO A 191 16.07 13.15 -20.54
CA PRO A 191 15.49 13.40 -21.85
C PRO A 191 16.33 14.42 -22.63
N ASP A 192 16.18 14.43 -23.96
CA ASP A 192 16.97 15.25 -24.88
C ASP A 192 16.85 16.76 -24.60
N GLU A 193 15.73 17.19 -24.04
CA GLU A 193 15.47 18.58 -23.68
C GLU A 193 16.13 19.03 -22.37
N HIS A 194 16.78 18.12 -21.64
CA HIS A 194 17.34 18.42 -20.34
C HIS A 194 18.53 19.41 -20.43
N PRO A 195 18.63 20.41 -19.53
CA PRO A 195 19.69 21.44 -19.59
C PRO A 195 21.13 20.89 -19.63
N VAL A 196 21.37 19.72 -19.01
CA VAL A 196 22.69 19.04 -19.00
C VAL A 196 23.14 18.61 -20.40
N LEU A 197 22.21 18.43 -21.34
CA LEU A 197 22.48 18.06 -22.73
C LEU A 197 22.54 19.27 -23.68
N LYS A 198 22.33 20.50 -23.18
CA LYS A 198 22.31 21.71 -24.01
C LYS A 198 23.63 21.87 -24.78
N GLY A 199 23.54 21.84 -26.11
CA GLY A 199 24.69 22.01 -27.00
C GLY A 199 25.59 20.78 -27.14
N LYS A 200 25.25 19.64 -26.52
CA LYS A 200 26.01 18.39 -26.66
C LYS A 200 25.61 17.59 -27.90
N PHE A 201 24.35 17.66 -28.28
CA PHE A 201 23.82 16.91 -29.42
C PHE A 201 23.09 17.82 -30.40
N THR A 202 23.10 17.44 -31.68
CA THR A 202 22.31 18.12 -32.72
C THR A 202 20.82 17.90 -32.49
N ARG A 203 19.99 18.86 -32.91
CA ARG A 203 18.53 18.70 -32.89
C ARG A 203 18.16 17.39 -33.61
N HIS A 204 17.29 16.58 -32.99
CA HIS A 204 16.83 15.27 -33.47
C HIS A 204 17.89 14.16 -33.52
N HIS A 205 18.96 14.26 -32.71
CA HIS A 205 19.82 13.09 -32.53
C HIS A 205 19.03 11.91 -31.94
N LEU A 206 19.31 10.70 -32.41
CA LEU A 206 18.80 9.48 -31.81
C LEU A 206 19.89 8.89 -30.93
N ARG A 207 19.59 8.72 -29.65
CA ARG A 207 20.48 8.07 -28.69
C ARG A 207 20.31 6.55 -28.86
N THR A 208 21.36 5.88 -29.34
CA THR A 208 21.47 4.42 -29.40
C THR A 208 21.90 3.84 -28.07
#